data_AF-X1AV26-F1
#
_entry.id   AF-X1AV26-F1
#
_cell.length_a   1.000
_cell.length_b   1.000
_cell.length_c   1.000
_cell.angle_alpha   90.00
_cell.angle_beta   90.00
_cell.angle_gamma   90.00
#
_symmetry.space_group_name_H-M   'P 1'
#
loop_
_entity.id
_entity.type
_entity.pdbx_description
1 polymer ?
#
loop_
_entity_poly.entity_id
_entity_poly.type
_entity_poly.pdbx_seq_one_letter_code
_entity_poly.pdbx_strand_id
1 'polypeptide(L)'
;MNWVCEDCLDIAKNEIKKLIYNFLIPDFAISEKDMRIAFSGHRGYHLKVESEELRKLKSDERREIVDYLTGDNISFELLGLTERFNVIFGLLKENRGWSQKIMNKIEEMLYMPTKQIETLLLDENHFNFNSNVVESFLNYKDDFLELITKGERSVWAIEGFRLTRWKKFLKEIVKQVGVELDEPVSIDVHRLIRFPGSLHGKTGFKTQEISLSELEDSNP
;
A
#
# COMPACT_ATOMS: atom_id res chain seq x y z
N MET A 1 21.26 -21.84 7.43
CA MET A 1 20.22 -21.54 6.42
C MET A 1 19.08 -20.89 7.18
N ASN A 2 18.79 -19.62 6.93
CA ASN A 2 17.63 -18.96 7.55
C ASN A 2 16.43 -19.22 6.65
N TRP A 3 15.64 -20.24 7.01
CA TRP A 3 14.35 -20.50 6.40
C TRP A 3 13.40 -19.35 6.73
N VAL A 4 12.56 -18.97 5.76
CA VAL A 4 11.54 -17.95 5.95
C VAL A 4 10.31 -18.62 6.56
N CYS A 5 9.75 -18.04 7.62
CA CYS A 5 8.55 -18.60 8.24
C CYS A 5 7.33 -18.50 7.30
N GLU A 6 6.33 -19.32 7.54
CA GLU A 6 5.08 -19.33 6.78
C GLU A 6 4.41 -17.95 6.78
N ASP A 7 4.40 -17.27 7.92
CA ASP A 7 3.87 -15.90 8.06
C ASP A 7 4.49 -14.91 7.07
N CYS A 8 5.81 -15.01 6.83
CA CYS A 8 6.51 -14.14 5.89
C CYS A 8 6.14 -14.42 4.42
N LEU A 9 5.83 -15.67 4.08
CA LEU A 9 5.34 -16.00 2.74
C LEU A 9 3.91 -15.51 2.55
N ASP A 10 3.08 -15.56 3.59
CA ASP A 10 1.72 -15.02 3.55
C ASP A 10 1.71 -13.49 3.45
N ILE A 11 2.63 -12.79 4.12
CA ILE A 11 2.85 -11.36 3.89
C ILE A 11 3.18 -11.09 2.41
N ALA A 12 4.10 -11.85 1.81
CA ALA A 12 4.45 -11.68 0.40
C ALA A 12 3.27 -11.97 -0.56
N LYS A 13 2.41 -12.96 -0.24
CA LYS A 13 1.17 -13.20 -0.99
C LYS A 13 0.21 -12.01 -0.89
N ASN A 14 0.06 -11.43 0.30
CA ASN A 14 -0.80 -10.28 0.52
C ASN A 14 -0.30 -9.05 -0.25
N GLU A 15 1.01 -8.84 -0.35
CA GLU A 15 1.58 -7.77 -1.18
C GLU A 15 1.32 -7.99 -2.68
N ILE A 16 1.32 -9.24 -3.17
CA ILE A 16 0.89 -9.56 -4.54
C ILE A 16 -0.59 -9.22 -4.75
N LYS A 17 -1.47 -9.61 -3.82
CA LYS A 17 -2.91 -9.29 -3.91
C LYS A 17 -3.14 -7.78 -3.89
N LYS A 18 -2.44 -7.07 -3.01
CA LYS A 18 -2.47 -5.60 -2.90
C LYS A 18 -2.02 -4.95 -4.20
N LEU A 19 -0.92 -5.39 -4.79
CA LEU A 19 -0.46 -4.92 -6.10
C LEU A 19 -1.54 -5.09 -7.18
N ILE A 20 -2.14 -6.28 -7.27
CA ILE A 20 -3.14 -6.60 -8.29
C ILE A 20 -4.43 -5.81 -8.09
N TYR A 21 -5.07 -5.99 -6.93
CA TYR A 21 -6.44 -5.54 -6.68
C TYR A 21 -6.52 -4.07 -6.27
N ASN A 22 -5.47 -3.52 -5.66
CA ASN A 22 -5.47 -2.11 -5.30
C ASN A 22 -4.87 -1.23 -6.39
N PHE A 23 -4.04 -1.73 -7.32
CA PHE A 23 -3.36 -0.88 -8.28
C PHE A 23 -3.48 -1.35 -9.73
N LEU A 24 -2.92 -2.51 -10.09
CA LEU A 24 -2.80 -2.90 -11.51
C LEU A 24 -4.15 -3.02 -12.23
N ILE A 25 -5.17 -3.57 -11.56
CA ILE A 25 -6.52 -3.66 -12.11
C ILE A 25 -7.23 -2.29 -12.06
N PRO A 26 -7.45 -1.66 -10.88
CA PRO A 26 -8.32 -0.47 -10.81
C PRO A 26 -7.68 0.80 -11.39
N ASP A 27 -6.36 0.94 -11.33
CA ASP A 27 -5.69 2.20 -11.69
C ASP A 27 -5.05 2.11 -13.09
N PHE A 28 -4.49 0.94 -13.45
CA PHE A 28 -3.82 0.74 -14.74
C PHE A 28 -4.64 -0.09 -15.75
N ALA A 29 -5.83 -0.59 -15.35
CA ALA A 29 -6.71 -1.40 -16.20
C ALA A 29 -6.03 -2.64 -16.81
N ILE A 30 -5.04 -3.21 -16.12
CA ILE A 30 -4.33 -4.41 -16.58
C ILE A 30 -5.20 -5.63 -16.26
N SER A 31 -5.44 -6.48 -17.26
CA SER A 31 -6.25 -7.69 -17.09
C SER A 31 -5.46 -8.77 -16.34
N GLU A 32 -6.12 -9.53 -15.47
CA GLU A 32 -5.53 -10.68 -14.77
C GLU A 32 -4.91 -11.71 -15.74
N LYS A 33 -5.48 -11.86 -16.94
CA LYS A 33 -4.97 -12.78 -17.96
C LYS A 33 -3.56 -12.41 -18.46
N ASP A 34 -3.19 -11.14 -18.33
CA ASP A 34 -1.89 -10.59 -18.72
C ASP A 34 -0.91 -10.64 -17.54
N MET A 35 -1.29 -11.23 -16.40
CA MET A 35 -0.44 -11.37 -15.22
C MET A 35 0.04 -12.82 -15.05
N ARG A 36 1.31 -12.98 -14.68
CA ARG A 36 1.92 -14.28 -14.33
C ARG A 36 2.57 -14.16 -12.98
N ILE A 37 2.16 -15.03 -12.05
CA ILE A 37 2.73 -15.10 -10.70
C ILE A 37 3.61 -16.34 -10.62
N ALA A 38 4.80 -16.20 -10.04
CA ALA A 38 5.68 -17.32 -9.78
C ALA A 38 6.29 -17.21 -8.38
N PHE A 39 6.28 -18.31 -7.63
CA PHE A 39 7.10 -18.44 -6.44
C PHE A 39 8.58 -18.40 -6.82
N SER A 40 9.37 -17.56 -6.14
CA SER A 40 10.78 -17.31 -6.49
C SER A 40 11.71 -18.49 -6.19
N GLY A 41 11.21 -19.50 -5.47
CA GLY A 41 11.98 -20.63 -4.97
C GLY A 41 12.66 -20.37 -3.62
N HIS A 42 12.43 -19.20 -2.98
CA HIS A 42 13.04 -18.92 -1.69
C HIS A 42 12.17 -18.13 -0.70
N ARG A 43 11.88 -16.85 -0.96
CA ARG A 43 11.32 -15.94 0.08
C ARG A 43 10.18 -15.04 -0.40
N GLY A 44 9.67 -15.27 -1.60
CA GLY A 44 8.64 -14.40 -2.14
C GLY A 44 8.20 -14.80 -3.53
N TYR A 45 7.55 -13.87 -4.19
CA TYR A 45 6.89 -14.09 -5.47
C TYR A 45 7.37 -13.04 -6.48
N HIS A 46 7.29 -13.40 -7.75
CA HIS A 46 7.42 -12.47 -8.86
C HIS A 46 6.06 -12.35 -9.54
N LEU A 47 5.62 -11.12 -9.79
CA LEU A 47 4.51 -10.85 -10.69
C LEU A 47 5.07 -10.23 -11.98
N LYS A 48 4.77 -10.84 -13.12
CA LYS A 48 5.09 -10.32 -14.44
C LYS A 48 3.82 -9.86 -15.13
N VAL A 49 3.89 -8.72 -15.79
CA VAL A 49 2.82 -8.24 -16.67
C VAL A 49 3.26 -8.43 -18.13
N GLU A 50 2.48 -9.21 -18.86
CA GLU A 50 2.66 -9.54 -20.27
C GLU A 50 1.84 -8.60 -21.15
N SER A 51 2.35 -7.39 -21.38
CA SER A 51 1.73 -6.40 -22.27
C SER A 51 2.76 -5.81 -23.23
N GLU A 52 2.47 -5.88 -24.54
CA GLU A 52 3.32 -5.30 -25.59
C GLU A 52 3.47 -3.77 -25.48
N GLU A 53 2.47 -3.10 -24.90
CA GLU A 53 2.51 -1.65 -24.65
C GLU A 53 3.44 -1.35 -23.47
N LEU A 54 3.24 -2.03 -22.33
CA LEU A 54 4.05 -1.83 -21.12
C LEU A 54 5.50 -2.31 -21.30
N ARG A 55 5.74 -3.26 -22.21
CA ARG A 55 7.08 -3.75 -22.53
C ARG A 55 8.00 -2.64 -23.07
N LYS A 56 7.44 -1.61 -23.71
CA LYS A 56 8.19 -0.49 -24.31
C LYS A 56 8.64 0.55 -23.31
N LEU A 57 8.11 0.51 -22.08
CA LEU A 57 8.44 1.47 -21.03
C LEU A 57 9.93 1.43 -20.69
N LYS A 58 10.54 2.61 -20.69
CA LYS A 58 11.91 2.85 -20.29
C LYS A 58 12.05 2.84 -18.76
N SER A 59 13.30 2.87 -18.30
CA SER A 59 13.63 2.77 -16.88
C SER A 59 13.08 3.92 -16.04
N ASP A 60 13.09 5.14 -16.58
CA ASP A 60 12.48 6.33 -15.98
C ASP A 60 10.95 6.22 -15.91
N GLU A 61 10.29 5.79 -16.98
CA GLU A 61 8.83 5.59 -16.98
C GLU A 61 8.40 4.48 -15.99
N ARG A 62 9.21 3.42 -15.86
CA ARG A 62 8.98 2.35 -14.87
C ARG A 62 9.18 2.84 -13.44
N ARG A 63 10.08 3.81 -13.22
CA ARG A 63 10.26 4.43 -11.91
C ARG A 63 9.02 5.18 -11.48
N GLU A 64 8.40 5.96 -12.36
CA GLU A 64 7.15 6.66 -12.04
C GLU A 64 6.02 5.69 -11.64
N ILE A 65 5.95 4.52 -12.30
CA ILE A 65 5.00 3.47 -11.90
C ILE A 65 5.34 2.93 -10.51
N VAL A 66 6.62 2.67 -10.24
CA VAL A 66 7.07 2.19 -8.92
C VAL A 66 6.75 3.20 -7.82
N ASP A 67 7.12 4.48 -7.99
CA ASP A 67 6.81 5.57 -7.05
C ASP A 67 5.29 5.65 -6.79
N TYR A 68 4.47 5.50 -7.84
CA TYR A 68 3.02 5.45 -7.69
C TYR A 68 2.54 4.22 -6.89
N LEU A 69 3.12 3.04 -7.10
CA LEU A 69 2.73 1.82 -6.40
C LEU A 69 3.14 1.83 -4.92
N THR A 70 4.33 2.36 -4.61
CA THR A 70 4.85 2.46 -3.23
C THR A 70 4.24 3.64 -2.47
N GLY A 71 3.70 4.63 -3.19
CA GLY A 71 3.17 5.86 -2.60
C GLY A 71 4.27 6.85 -2.22
N ASP A 72 5.44 6.72 -2.85
CA ASP A 72 6.51 7.68 -2.68
C ASP A 72 6.15 9.03 -3.32
N ASN A 73 6.70 10.09 -2.74
CA ASN A 73 6.55 11.46 -3.24
C ASN A 73 5.09 11.98 -3.36
N ILE A 74 4.13 11.38 -2.65
CA ILE A 74 2.74 11.88 -2.60
C ILE A 74 2.68 13.30 -2.04
N SER A 75 2.10 14.23 -2.81
CA SER A 75 1.69 15.54 -2.30
C SER A 75 0.28 15.48 -1.74
N PHE A 76 0.15 15.54 -0.43
CA PHE A 76 -1.16 15.61 0.23
C PHE A 76 -1.94 16.87 -0.14
N GLU A 77 -1.25 17.96 -0.48
CA GLU A 77 -1.86 19.21 -0.97
C GLU A 77 -2.63 18.98 -2.28
N LEU A 78 -2.02 18.27 -3.23
CA LEU A 78 -2.68 17.90 -4.50
C LEU A 78 -3.85 16.94 -4.26
N LEU A 79 -3.77 16.10 -3.21
CA LEU A 79 -4.88 15.23 -2.79
C LEU A 79 -5.99 15.98 -2.03
N GLY A 80 -5.78 17.26 -1.67
CA GLY A 80 -6.80 18.13 -1.07
C GLY A 80 -6.49 18.66 0.32
N LEU A 81 -5.45 18.14 0.99
CA LEU A 81 -5.05 18.56 2.33
C LEU A 81 -4.56 20.01 2.28
N THR A 82 -5.35 20.94 2.83
CA THR A 82 -4.98 22.36 2.85
C THR A 82 -5.30 22.99 4.18
N GLU A 83 -4.57 24.04 4.54
CA GLU A 83 -4.84 24.86 5.71
C GLU A 83 -5.19 26.27 5.26
N ARG A 84 -6.35 26.78 5.69
CA ARG A 84 -6.80 28.15 5.41
C ARG A 84 -7.39 28.75 6.68
N PHE A 85 -6.94 29.94 7.08
CA PHE A 85 -7.39 30.60 8.31
C PHE A 85 -7.31 29.70 9.56
N ASN A 86 -6.22 28.91 9.68
CA ASN A 86 -6.01 27.89 10.73
C ASN A 86 -7.06 26.76 10.75
N VAL A 87 -7.83 26.60 9.68
CA VAL A 87 -8.77 25.50 9.48
C VAL A 87 -8.17 24.52 8.48
N ILE A 88 -8.14 23.24 8.86
CA ILE A 88 -7.60 22.17 8.03
C ILE A 88 -8.74 21.52 7.28
N PHE A 89 -8.60 21.45 5.96
CA PHE A 89 -9.51 20.75 5.07
C PHE A 89 -8.87 19.45 4.64
N GLY A 90 -9.64 18.36 4.75
CA GLY A 90 -9.21 17.02 4.42
C GLY A 90 -9.00 16.73 2.93
N LEU A 91 -8.69 15.46 2.65
CA LEU A 91 -8.57 14.95 1.30
C LEU A 91 -9.92 14.96 0.57
N LEU A 92 -9.86 15.05 -0.77
CA LEU A 92 -11.03 15.07 -1.64
C LEU A 92 -11.46 13.62 -1.98
N LYS A 93 -12.69 13.23 -1.64
CA LYS A 93 -13.20 11.87 -1.95
C LYS A 93 -13.46 11.68 -3.45
N GLU A 94 -13.64 12.76 -4.20
CA GLU A 94 -13.84 12.71 -5.66
C GLU A 94 -12.54 12.37 -6.41
N ASN A 95 -11.37 12.59 -5.77
CA ASN A 95 -10.08 12.22 -6.32
C ASN A 95 -9.92 10.69 -6.29
N ARG A 96 -10.01 10.06 -7.46
CA ARG A 96 -9.70 8.63 -7.65
C ARG A 96 -8.22 8.35 -7.40
N GLY A 97 -7.86 7.08 -7.22
CA GLY A 97 -6.48 6.66 -6.93
C GLY A 97 -6.11 6.89 -5.47
N TRP A 98 -4.95 7.49 -5.20
CA TRP A 98 -4.36 7.59 -3.85
C TRP A 98 -5.25 8.27 -2.81
N SER A 99 -5.96 9.35 -3.15
CA SER A 99 -6.88 9.99 -2.19
C SER A 99 -7.94 9.01 -1.69
N GLN A 100 -8.62 8.31 -2.61
CA GLN A 100 -9.60 7.29 -2.27
C GLN A 100 -8.98 6.14 -1.46
N LYS A 101 -7.81 5.63 -1.84
CA LYS A 101 -7.16 4.53 -1.10
C LYS A 101 -6.79 4.92 0.32
N ILE A 102 -6.28 6.15 0.52
CA ILE A 102 -5.98 6.70 1.84
C ILE A 102 -7.27 6.85 2.66
N MET A 103 -8.32 7.44 2.09
CA MET A 103 -9.59 7.64 2.79
C MET A 103 -10.24 6.32 3.20
N ASN A 104 -10.25 5.32 2.32
CA ASN A 104 -10.75 3.99 2.63
C ASN A 104 -9.94 3.33 3.76
N LYS A 105 -8.60 3.50 3.78
CA LYS A 105 -7.77 2.94 4.85
C LYS A 105 -7.99 3.63 6.19
N ILE A 106 -8.19 4.95 6.18
CA ILE A 106 -8.56 5.70 7.39
C ILE A 106 -9.91 5.19 7.91
N GLU A 107 -10.90 5.05 7.02
CA GLU A 107 -12.22 4.52 7.37
C GLU A 107 -12.14 3.11 7.97
N GLU A 108 -11.39 2.19 7.33
CA GLU A 108 -11.12 0.84 7.87
C GLU A 108 -10.50 0.90 9.28
N MET A 109 -9.50 1.76 9.48
CA MET A 109 -8.86 1.96 10.78
C MET A 109 -9.86 2.47 11.83
N LEU A 110 -10.74 3.40 11.47
CA LEU A 110 -11.74 3.95 12.40
C LEU A 110 -12.82 2.94 12.77
N TYR A 111 -13.09 1.91 11.96
CA TYR A 111 -13.98 0.82 12.38
C TYR A 111 -13.35 -0.16 13.39
N MET A 112 -12.03 -0.10 13.62
CA MET A 112 -11.36 -0.96 14.58
C MET A 112 -11.76 -0.65 16.03
N PRO A 113 -11.65 -1.61 16.97
CA PRO A 113 -11.81 -1.34 18.40
C PRO A 113 -10.86 -0.23 18.87
N THR A 114 -11.35 0.68 19.73
CA THR A 114 -10.60 1.84 20.24
C THR A 114 -9.22 1.47 20.78
N LYS A 115 -9.10 0.36 21.51
CA LYS A 115 -7.84 -0.14 22.07
C LYS A 115 -6.82 -0.54 20.99
N GLN A 116 -7.28 -1.03 19.83
CA GLN A 116 -6.38 -1.36 18.72
C GLN A 116 -5.86 -0.09 18.04
N ILE A 117 -6.75 0.90 17.83
CA ILE A 117 -6.35 2.22 17.29
C ILE A 117 -5.35 2.89 18.23
N GLU A 118 -5.59 2.85 19.54
CA GLU A 118 -4.68 3.38 20.55
C GLU A 118 -3.28 2.76 20.41
N THR A 119 -3.18 1.42 20.39
CA THR A 119 -1.90 0.71 20.21
C THR A 119 -1.20 1.11 18.90
N LEU A 120 -1.94 1.20 17.79
CA LEU A 120 -1.37 1.60 16.49
C LEU A 120 -0.81 3.02 16.53
N LEU A 121 -1.56 3.98 17.09
CA LEU A 121 -1.15 5.38 17.12
C LEU A 121 0.02 5.64 18.08
N LEU A 122 0.17 4.82 19.11
CA LEU A 122 1.28 4.86 20.07
C LEU A 122 2.56 4.17 19.57
N ASP A 123 2.48 3.29 18.56
CA ASP A 123 3.63 2.50 18.10
C ASP A 123 4.79 3.40 17.64
N GLU A 124 5.94 3.24 18.31
CA GLU A 124 7.16 4.02 18.11
C GLU A 124 7.77 3.86 16.71
N ASN A 125 7.53 2.72 16.05
CA ASN A 125 8.04 2.41 14.71
C ASN A 125 7.14 2.96 13.59
N HIS A 126 5.93 3.40 13.95
CA HIS A 126 4.92 3.87 13.00
C HIS A 126 4.49 5.30 13.33
N PHE A 127 3.23 5.48 13.78
CA PHE A 127 2.64 6.79 14.00
C PHE A 127 3.36 7.58 15.11
N ASN A 128 3.81 6.89 16.17
CA ASN A 128 4.57 7.45 17.27
C ASN A 128 4.01 8.80 17.75
N PHE A 129 2.74 8.80 18.14
CA PHE A 129 2.08 9.92 18.79
C PHE A 129 2.13 9.75 20.31
N ASN A 130 2.15 10.86 21.05
CA ASN A 130 2.06 10.80 22.51
C ASN A 130 0.63 10.54 22.97
N SER A 131 0.47 10.08 24.22
CA SER A 131 -0.81 9.68 24.79
C SER A 131 -1.89 10.78 24.72
N ASN A 132 -1.55 12.05 25.00
CA ASN A 132 -2.54 13.15 24.96
C ASN A 132 -3.11 13.36 23.55
N VAL A 133 -2.26 13.20 22.53
CA VAL A 133 -2.67 13.33 21.12
C VAL A 133 -3.52 12.14 20.69
N VAL A 134 -3.17 10.94 21.14
CA VAL A 134 -3.95 9.72 20.87
C VAL A 134 -5.31 9.82 21.55
N GLU A 135 -5.36 10.20 22.82
CA GLU A 135 -6.61 10.44 23.57
C GLU A 135 -7.51 11.44 22.84
N SER A 136 -6.94 12.56 22.37
CA SER A 136 -7.69 13.52 21.57
C SER A 136 -8.23 12.88 20.28
N PHE A 137 -7.41 12.17 19.51
CA PHE A 137 -7.87 11.49 18.29
C PHE A 137 -9.04 10.52 18.58
N LEU A 138 -8.95 9.74 19.66
CA LEU A 138 -9.97 8.78 20.05
C LEU A 138 -11.27 9.47 20.49
N ASN A 139 -11.19 10.64 21.15
CA ASN A 139 -12.36 11.43 21.53
C ASN A 139 -13.13 11.96 20.31
N TYR A 140 -12.43 12.28 19.22
CA TYR A 140 -13.03 12.75 17.96
C TYR A 140 -13.26 11.63 16.93
N LYS A 141 -13.01 10.36 17.30
CA LYS A 141 -13.03 9.21 16.38
C LYS A 141 -14.36 9.07 15.63
N ASP A 142 -15.47 9.08 16.36
CA ASP A 142 -16.79 8.81 15.80
C ASP A 142 -17.26 9.98 14.91
N ASP A 143 -17.04 11.22 15.36
CA ASP A 143 -17.28 12.43 14.56
C ASP A 143 -16.45 12.42 13.27
N PHE A 144 -15.18 12.01 13.37
CA PHE A 144 -14.29 11.93 12.22
C PHE A 144 -14.74 10.84 11.23
N LEU A 145 -15.22 9.69 11.73
CA LEU A 145 -15.79 8.64 10.89
C LEU A 145 -17.06 9.11 10.16
N GLU A 146 -17.97 9.78 10.87
CA GLU A 146 -19.18 10.36 10.26
C GLU A 146 -18.82 11.39 9.17
N LEU A 147 -17.80 12.20 9.43
CA LEU A 147 -17.32 13.23 8.52
C LEU A 147 -16.76 12.64 7.22
N ILE A 148 -15.91 11.61 7.29
CA ILE A 148 -15.28 11.03 6.09
C ILE A 148 -16.24 10.13 5.28
N THR A 149 -17.26 9.55 5.92
CA THR A 149 -18.24 8.69 5.26
C THR A 149 -19.21 9.51 4.41
N LYS A 150 -19.66 10.68 4.90
CA LYS A 150 -20.55 11.60 4.17
C LYS A 150 -19.96 12.16 2.87
N GLY A 151 -18.64 12.14 2.71
CA GLY A 151 -17.98 12.32 1.42
C GLY A 151 -17.88 13.76 0.90
N GLU A 152 -18.17 14.76 1.72
CA GLU A 152 -17.95 16.16 1.39
C GLU A 152 -16.55 16.60 1.82
N ARG A 153 -15.92 17.53 1.06
CA ARG A 153 -14.67 18.16 1.51
C ARG A 153 -14.93 18.88 2.83
N SER A 154 -14.40 18.31 3.89
CA SER A 154 -14.82 18.63 5.24
C SER A 154 -13.64 19.01 6.12
N VAL A 155 -13.95 19.76 7.17
CA VAL A 155 -12.98 20.31 8.10
C VAL A 155 -12.47 19.19 9.01
N TRP A 156 -11.17 18.90 8.96
CA TRP A 156 -10.52 17.92 9.82
C TRP A 156 -10.07 18.57 11.12
N ALA A 157 -11.03 18.74 12.04
CA ALA A 157 -10.82 19.35 13.35
C ALA A 157 -10.69 18.29 14.44
N ILE A 158 -9.45 17.91 14.74
CA ILE A 158 -9.11 17.14 15.95
C ILE A 158 -8.17 18.02 16.78
N GLU A 159 -8.46 18.14 18.07
CA GLU A 159 -7.66 18.98 18.95
C GLU A 159 -6.18 18.55 18.93
N GLY A 160 -5.29 19.54 18.85
CA GLY A 160 -3.85 19.31 18.70
C GLY A 160 -3.38 18.85 17.32
N PHE A 161 -4.23 18.31 16.43
CA PHE A 161 -3.84 17.89 15.09
C PHE A 161 -3.66 19.08 14.14
N ARG A 162 -2.46 19.67 14.17
CA ARG A 162 -2.00 20.65 13.18
C ARG A 162 -1.68 19.98 11.84
N LEU A 163 -1.51 20.79 10.78
CA LEU A 163 -1.21 20.30 9.43
C LEU A 163 0.00 19.34 9.39
N THR A 164 1.07 19.64 10.15
CA THR A 164 2.25 18.78 10.25
C THR A 164 1.95 17.40 10.81
N ARG A 165 1.01 17.30 11.76
CA ARG A 165 0.60 16.03 12.35
C ARG A 165 -0.29 15.25 11.42
N TRP A 166 -1.21 15.91 10.71
CA TRP A 166 -1.98 15.29 9.64
C TRP A 166 -1.07 14.73 8.55
N LYS A 167 -0.04 15.47 8.12
CA LYS A 167 0.96 14.97 7.17
C LYS A 167 1.70 13.73 7.70
N LYS A 168 2.08 13.71 9.00
CA LYS A 168 2.71 12.53 9.62
C LYS A 168 1.75 11.34 9.65
N PHE A 169 0.50 11.54 10.07
CA PHE A 169 -0.53 10.52 10.08
C PHE A 169 -0.77 9.93 8.67
N LEU A 170 -1.00 10.79 7.69
CA LEU A 170 -1.25 10.39 6.30
C LEU A 170 -0.05 9.67 5.68
N LYS A 171 1.19 10.06 6.03
CA LYS A 171 2.40 9.36 5.55
C LYS A 171 2.43 7.90 6.03
N GLU A 172 2.06 7.64 7.28
CA GLU A 172 1.99 6.26 7.78
C GLU A 172 0.82 5.47 7.16
N ILE A 173 -0.31 6.13 6.90
CA ILE A 173 -1.42 5.51 6.14
C ILE A 173 -0.97 5.13 4.72
N VAL A 174 -0.26 6.04 4.02
CA VAL A 174 0.28 5.78 2.68
C VAL A 174 1.18 4.55 2.68
N LYS A 175 2.11 4.43 3.63
CA LYS A 175 2.98 3.25 3.73
C LYS A 175 2.21 1.94 3.89
N GLN A 176 1.11 1.95 4.65
CA GLN A 176 0.28 0.74 4.80
C GLN A 176 -0.47 0.37 3.52
N VAL A 177 -0.86 1.38 2.73
CA VAL A 177 -1.59 1.22 1.45
C VAL A 177 -0.66 0.90 0.28
N GLY A 178 0.56 1.44 0.27
CA GLY A 178 1.55 1.29 -0.80
C GLY A 178 2.18 -0.09 -0.81
N VAL A 179 2.45 -0.61 -1.99
CA VAL A 179 2.97 -1.97 -2.19
C VAL A 179 4.43 -2.03 -1.74
N GLU A 180 4.79 -3.07 -0.99
CA GLU A 180 6.19 -3.39 -0.69
C GLU A 180 6.77 -4.24 -1.83
N LEU A 181 7.71 -3.68 -2.60
CA LEU A 181 8.34 -4.34 -3.74
C LEU A 181 9.83 -3.99 -3.85
N ASP A 182 10.62 -4.88 -4.47
CA ASP A 182 12.04 -4.64 -4.77
C ASP A 182 12.16 -3.72 -6.00
N GLU A 183 12.17 -2.39 -5.77
CA GLU A 183 12.10 -1.36 -6.81
C GLU A 183 13.11 -1.55 -7.96
N PRO A 184 14.41 -1.85 -7.70
CA PRO A 184 15.36 -2.14 -8.77
C PRO A 184 14.96 -3.28 -9.72
N VAL A 185 14.12 -4.24 -9.29
CA VAL A 185 13.63 -5.32 -10.16
C VAL A 185 12.70 -4.77 -11.23
N SER A 186 11.83 -3.84 -10.85
CA SER A 186 10.81 -3.27 -11.72
C SER A 186 11.36 -2.17 -12.64
N ILE A 187 12.35 -1.41 -12.17
CA ILE A 187 12.97 -0.27 -12.89
C ILE A 187 13.95 -0.73 -13.97
N ASP A 188 14.67 -1.84 -13.76
CA ASP A 188 15.69 -2.33 -14.68
C ASP A 188 15.08 -3.07 -15.88
N VAL A 189 15.13 -2.45 -17.07
CA VAL A 189 14.62 -3.02 -18.33
C VAL A 189 15.46 -4.19 -18.86
N HIS A 190 16.67 -4.41 -18.33
CA HIS A 190 17.56 -5.51 -18.71
C HIS A 190 17.61 -6.62 -17.63
N ARG A 191 16.73 -6.54 -16.62
CA ARG A 191 16.73 -7.46 -15.49
C ARG A 191 16.47 -8.90 -15.95
N LEU A 192 17.35 -9.81 -15.56
CA LEU A 192 17.12 -11.24 -15.70
C LEU A 192 16.30 -11.77 -14.52
N ILE A 193 15.16 -12.38 -14.82
CA ILE A 193 14.29 -13.02 -13.83
C ILE A 193 14.45 -14.54 -13.95
N ARG A 194 14.46 -15.23 -12.81
CA ARG A 194 14.54 -16.70 -12.76
C ARG A 194 13.45 -17.33 -13.65
N PHE A 195 13.85 -18.31 -14.45
CA PHE A 195 12.94 -18.99 -15.37
C PHE A 195 11.96 -19.89 -14.58
N PRO A 196 10.65 -19.78 -14.83
CA PRO A 196 9.68 -20.67 -14.22
C PRO A 196 9.93 -22.14 -14.60
N GLY A 197 9.85 -23.04 -13.62
CA GLY A 197 10.22 -24.45 -13.74
C GLY A 197 11.66 -24.77 -13.37
N SER A 198 12.55 -23.78 -13.23
CA SER A 198 13.94 -24.00 -12.79
C SER A 198 14.06 -24.23 -11.28
N LEU A 199 15.19 -24.78 -10.83
CA LEU A 199 15.50 -24.96 -9.40
C LEU A 199 16.23 -23.74 -8.81
N HIS A 200 15.88 -23.39 -7.58
CA HIS A 200 16.54 -22.33 -6.83
C HIS A 200 17.81 -22.87 -6.14
N GLY A 201 18.97 -22.38 -6.54
CA GLY A 201 20.27 -22.97 -6.16
C GLY A 201 20.60 -22.98 -4.67
N LYS A 202 19.93 -22.19 -3.81
CA LYS A 202 20.15 -22.21 -2.36
C LYS A 202 19.23 -23.17 -1.60
N THR A 203 18.05 -23.44 -2.13
CA THR A 203 16.97 -24.14 -1.41
C THR A 203 16.60 -25.46 -2.06
N GLY A 204 16.91 -25.63 -3.35
CA GLY A 204 16.47 -26.78 -4.15
C GLY A 204 15.00 -26.71 -4.58
N PHE A 205 14.24 -25.69 -4.16
CA PHE A 205 12.85 -25.56 -4.55
C PHE A 205 12.67 -25.16 -6.01
N LYS A 206 11.58 -25.63 -6.61
CA LYS A 206 11.18 -25.26 -7.95
C LYS A 206 10.62 -23.84 -7.95
N THR A 207 10.99 -23.07 -8.97
CA THR A 207 10.34 -21.81 -9.30
C THR A 207 9.00 -22.15 -9.93
N GLN A 208 7.92 -22.11 -9.17
CA GLN A 208 6.63 -22.63 -9.60
C GLN A 208 5.72 -21.48 -10.05
N GLU A 209 5.16 -21.55 -11.25
CA GLU A 209 4.07 -20.66 -11.65
C GLU A 209 2.80 -21.04 -10.89
N ILE A 210 2.08 -20.04 -10.44
CA ILE A 210 0.88 -20.19 -9.60
C ILE A 210 -0.18 -19.28 -10.19
N SER A 211 -1.38 -19.80 -10.38
CA SER A 211 -2.51 -18.96 -10.79
C SER A 211 -2.95 -18.03 -9.65
N LEU A 212 -3.67 -16.96 -9.98
CA LEU A 212 -4.17 -16.04 -8.95
C LEU A 212 -5.09 -16.75 -7.94
N SER A 213 -5.90 -17.71 -8.39
CA SER A 213 -6.77 -18.53 -7.54
C SER A 213 -6.00 -19.46 -6.60
N GLU A 214 -4.82 -19.93 -7.01
CA GLU A 214 -3.99 -20.84 -6.21
C GLU A 214 -3.08 -20.09 -5.23
N LEU A 215 -2.98 -18.76 -5.33
CA LEU A 215 -2.04 -17.99 -4.51
C LEU A 215 -2.31 -18.14 -3.01
N GLU A 216 -3.58 -18.12 -2.60
CA GLU A 216 -4.02 -18.33 -1.20
C GLU A 216 -3.52 -19.68 -0.67
N ASP A 217 -3.87 -20.75 -1.38
CA ASP A 217 -3.65 -22.13 -0.95
C ASP A 217 -2.23 -22.65 -1.20
N SER A 218 -1.41 -21.87 -1.92
CA SER A 218 -0.03 -22.28 -2.24
C SER A 218 0.83 -22.43 -0.99
N ASN A 219 1.45 -23.60 -0.83
CA ASN A 219 2.45 -23.87 0.20
C ASN A 219 3.72 -24.43 -0.50
N PRO A 220 4.75 -23.60 -0.72
CA PRO A 220 5.90 -23.93 -1.55
C PRO A 220 6.91 -24.94 -0.96
#